data_AF-A0A9Q0BRS5-F1
#
_entry.id   AF-A0A9Q0BRS5-F1
#
_cell.length_a   1.000
_cell.length_b   1.000
_cell.length_c   1.000
_cell.angle_alpha   90.00
_cell.angle_beta   90.00
_cell.angle_gamma   90.00
#
_symmetry.space_group_name_H-M   'P 1'
#
loop_
_entity.id
_entity.type
_entity.pdbx_description
1 polymer ?
#
loop_
_entity_poly.entity_id
_entity_poly.type
_entity_poly.pdbx_seq_one_letter_code
_entity_poly.pdbx_strand_id
1 'polypeptide(L)'
;MLVITAANNKPFVFKPSRYLFTKQQPALETPIAVQGEPIELAVTLSNSVRCGIALTEIDLLWKLTLDNEEVLSNACVYEESADSASKIAVGAAIKTSCVAAIELAEQAEQTLHFKLTPKLTGRLNVLGVICRVAASADPVASLLGTLQFETQKIRPNNAKQSSQTVLDNRLTIKLIPQLPAMNVSFSPVPSRLLAGEIIPVSVTLRNLGIAPIEEIYLGCDNPRCISLLDQHSQMPLAMMSCK
;
A
#
# COMPACT_ATOMS: atom_id res chain seq x y z
N MET A 1 -12.02 -5.98 6.76
CA MET A 1 -13.03 -4.94 7.01
C MET A 1 -13.64 -5.21 8.38
N LEU A 2 -13.43 -4.34 9.36
CA LEU A 2 -13.96 -4.49 10.72
C LEU A 2 -15.17 -3.55 10.82
N VAL A 3 -16.37 -4.11 10.96
CA VAL A 3 -17.55 -3.32 11.33
C VAL A 3 -17.37 -2.98 12.81
N ILE A 4 -16.96 -1.75 13.09
CA ILE A 4 -16.82 -1.25 14.46
C ILE A 4 -18.20 -0.74 14.87
N THR A 5 -18.75 -1.34 15.91
CA THR A 5 -19.96 -0.87 16.58
C THR A 5 -19.83 0.59 16.98
N ALA A 6 -20.90 1.36 16.81
CA ALA A 6 -20.96 2.78 17.16
C ALA A 6 -20.75 2.98 18.67
N ALA A 7 -19.50 3.16 19.09
CA ALA A 7 -19.16 3.67 20.40
C ALA A 7 -19.08 5.20 20.33
N ASN A 8 -19.61 5.89 21.35
CA ASN A 8 -19.66 7.36 21.49
C ASN A 8 -18.28 8.08 21.51
N ASN A 9 -17.18 7.36 21.27
CA ASN A 9 -15.85 7.93 21.21
C ASN A 9 -15.45 8.10 19.75
N LYS A 10 -14.81 9.26 19.43
CA LYS A 10 -14.23 9.55 18.11
C LYS A 10 -13.59 8.27 17.56
N PRO A 11 -13.94 7.81 16.34
CA PRO A 11 -13.44 6.55 15.83
C PRO A 11 -11.92 6.60 15.86
N PHE A 12 -11.33 5.79 16.73
CA PHE A 12 -9.91 5.49 16.65
C PHE A 12 -9.75 4.81 15.30
N VAL A 13 -9.21 5.55 14.32
CA VAL A 13 -8.74 4.95 13.08
C VAL A 13 -7.58 4.07 13.47
N PHE A 14 -7.88 2.83 13.85
CA PHE A 14 -6.89 1.82 14.12
C PHE A 14 -6.21 1.55 12.78
N LYS A 15 -5.02 2.14 12.60
CA LYS A 15 -4.07 1.81 11.54
C LYS A 15 -3.01 0.90 12.13
N PRO A 16 -3.27 -0.40 12.35
CA PRO A 16 -2.21 -1.29 12.72
C PRO A 16 -1.24 -1.35 11.54
N SER A 17 -0.10 -0.70 11.66
CA SER A 17 1.06 -0.95 10.81
C SER A 17 1.54 -2.37 11.11
N ARG A 18 0.90 -3.36 10.48
CA ARG A 18 1.32 -4.76 10.56
C ARG A 18 2.50 -4.92 9.60
N TYR A 19 3.67 -5.23 10.14
CA TYR A 19 4.82 -5.61 9.34
C TYR A 19 4.47 -6.89 8.57
N LEU A 20 4.34 -6.79 7.25
CA LEU A 20 4.00 -7.92 6.37
C LEU A 20 5.08 -9.00 6.36
N PHE A 21 6.33 -8.60 6.63
CA PHE A 21 7.49 -9.48 6.59
C PHE A 21 8.25 -9.42 7.91
N THR A 22 8.56 -10.58 8.45
CA THR A 22 9.33 -10.74 9.70
C THR A 22 10.34 -11.87 9.53
N LYS A 23 11.22 -12.09 10.51
CA LYS A 23 12.12 -13.27 10.50
C LYS A 23 11.34 -14.59 10.44
N GLN A 24 10.11 -14.62 10.96
CA GLN A 24 9.24 -15.79 11.01
C GLN A 24 8.37 -15.91 9.74
N GLN A 25 8.06 -14.79 9.10
CA GLN A 25 7.33 -14.69 7.83
C GLN A 25 8.25 -14.05 6.78
N PRO A 26 9.15 -14.84 6.18
CA PRO A 26 10.04 -14.33 5.15
C PRO A 26 9.24 -13.84 3.95
N ALA A 27 9.81 -12.89 3.22
CA ALA A 27 9.15 -12.26 2.08
C ALA A 27 9.21 -13.11 0.80
N LEU A 28 8.60 -14.28 0.88
CA LEU A 28 8.45 -15.19 -0.26
C LEU A 28 7.27 -14.75 -1.13
N GLU A 29 6.22 -14.20 -0.51
CA GLU A 29 5.05 -13.68 -1.21
C GLU A 29 5.26 -12.23 -1.65
N THR A 30 4.73 -11.92 -2.83
CA THR A 30 4.75 -10.57 -3.41
C THR A 30 3.78 -9.68 -2.63
N PRO A 31 4.24 -8.57 -2.00
CA PRO A 31 3.34 -7.59 -1.40
C PRO A 31 2.36 -7.02 -2.43
N ILE A 32 1.17 -6.66 -1.95
CA ILE A 32 0.10 -6.08 -2.77
C ILE A 32 -0.03 -4.60 -2.40
N ALA A 33 -0.14 -3.75 -3.42
CA ALA A 33 -0.50 -2.35 -3.27
C ALA A 33 -1.64 -1.99 -4.22
N VAL A 34 -2.44 -1.00 -3.83
CA VAL A 34 -3.63 -0.59 -4.56
C VAL A 34 -3.30 0.61 -5.44
N GLN A 35 -3.79 0.60 -6.68
CA GLN A 35 -3.71 1.73 -7.60
C GLN A 35 -4.25 3.01 -6.94
N GLY A 36 -3.49 4.10 -7.00
CA GLY A 36 -3.83 5.40 -6.41
C GLY A 36 -3.46 5.55 -4.94
N GLU A 37 -3.08 4.47 -4.25
CA GLU A 37 -2.60 4.54 -2.87
C GLU A 37 -1.09 4.72 -2.81
N PRO A 38 -0.57 5.55 -1.89
CA PRO A 38 0.87 5.76 -1.78
C PRO A 38 1.58 4.56 -1.13
N ILE A 39 2.70 4.17 -1.73
CA ILE A 39 3.67 3.21 -1.23
C ILE A 39 4.85 4.02 -0.68
N GLU A 40 5.18 3.83 0.60
CA GLU A 40 6.31 4.48 1.25
C GLU A 40 7.46 3.48 1.43
N LEU A 41 8.66 3.90 1.04
CA LEU A 41 9.89 3.12 1.11
C LEU A 41 10.92 3.90 1.91
N ALA A 42 11.61 3.22 2.83
CA ALA A 42 12.73 3.79 3.57
C ALA A 42 14.02 3.11 3.11
N VAL A 43 14.99 3.90 2.66
CA VAL A 43 16.29 3.42 2.15
C VAL A 43 17.39 4.11 2.95
N THR A 44 18.25 3.34 3.59
CA THR A 44 19.43 3.88 4.28
C THR A 44 20.60 3.89 3.31
N LEU A 45 21.16 5.09 3.06
CA LEU A 45 22.41 5.28 2.34
C LEU A 45 23.54 5.43 3.33
N SER A 46 24.69 4.82 3.03
CA SER A 46 25.89 4.85 3.86
C SER A 46 27.06 5.38 3.03
N ASN A 47 27.72 6.44 3.50
CA ASN A 47 28.92 6.96 2.87
C ASN A 47 30.16 6.27 3.43
N SER A 48 30.65 5.25 2.72
CA SER A 48 31.85 4.52 3.09
C SER A 48 33.16 5.21 2.69
N VAL A 49 33.09 6.38 2.04
CA VAL A 49 34.26 7.14 1.57
C VAL A 49 34.80 8.02 2.71
N ARG A 50 36.08 8.38 2.62
CA ARG A 50 36.81 9.21 3.61
C ARG A 50 36.63 10.72 3.42
N CYS A 51 35.56 11.13 2.75
CA CYS A 51 35.23 12.53 2.56
C CYS A 51 33.71 12.69 2.50
N GLY A 52 33.24 13.90 2.80
CA GLY A 52 31.84 14.25 2.62
C GLY A 52 31.45 14.19 1.14
N ILE A 53 30.24 13.71 0.86
CA ILE A 53 29.63 13.70 -0.46
C ILE A 53 28.29 14.43 -0.43
N ALA A 54 27.98 15.16 -1.50
CA ALA A 54 26.67 15.72 -1.76
C ALA A 54 25.94 14.85 -2.77
N LEU A 55 24.72 14.44 -2.43
CA LEU A 55 23.82 13.74 -3.34
C LEU A 55 22.72 14.70 -3.78
N THR A 56 22.52 14.86 -5.08
CA THR A 56 21.47 15.70 -5.67
C THR A 56 20.67 14.92 -6.72
N GLU A 57 19.49 15.42 -7.10
CA GLU A 57 18.60 14.76 -8.07
C GLU A 57 18.30 13.29 -7.69
N ILE A 58 18.09 13.06 -6.39
CA ILE A 58 17.89 11.70 -5.86
C ILE A 58 16.51 11.20 -6.27
N ASP A 59 16.44 10.05 -6.91
CA ASP A 59 15.18 9.37 -7.22
C ASP A 59 15.33 7.85 -7.06
N LEU A 60 14.21 7.16 -7.04
CA LEU A 60 14.15 5.71 -6.97
C LEU A 60 14.08 5.13 -8.38
N LEU A 61 14.95 4.18 -8.72
CA LEU A 61 14.86 3.41 -9.95
C LEU A 61 13.79 2.33 -9.82
N TRP A 62 12.88 2.26 -10.80
CA TRP A 62 11.81 1.28 -10.82
C TRP A 62 11.46 0.82 -12.24
N LYS A 63 10.85 -0.37 -12.32
CA LYS A 63 10.33 -0.97 -13.54
C LYS A 63 8.93 -1.52 -13.30
N LEU A 64 7.96 -1.03 -14.06
CA LEU A 64 6.58 -1.49 -14.07
C LEU A 64 6.33 -2.37 -15.29
N THR A 65 5.95 -3.62 -15.06
CA THR A 65 5.39 -4.50 -16.09
C THR A 65 3.87 -4.43 -15.97
N LEU A 66 3.20 -3.90 -16.99
CA LEU A 66 1.75 -3.79 -17.06
C LEU A 66 1.11 -5.16 -17.33
N ASP A 67 -0.20 -5.26 -17.12
CA ASP A 67 -0.96 -6.50 -17.34
C ASP A 67 -1.00 -6.93 -18.83
N ASN A 68 -0.73 -6.01 -19.76
CA ASN A 68 -0.57 -6.27 -21.19
C ASN A 68 0.88 -6.65 -21.57
N GLU A 69 1.74 -6.94 -20.59
CA GLU A 69 3.19 -7.23 -20.73
C GLU A 69 4.05 -6.06 -21.23
N GLU A 70 3.47 -4.86 -21.40
CA GLU A 70 4.24 -3.65 -21.70
C GLU A 70 5.10 -3.25 -20.49
N VAL A 71 6.30 -2.76 -20.76
CA VAL A 71 7.28 -2.43 -19.74
C VAL A 71 7.56 -0.93 -19.73
N LEU A 72 7.33 -0.30 -18.59
CA LEU A 72 7.68 1.08 -18.32
C LEU A 72 8.80 1.12 -17.26
N SER A 73 9.80 1.96 -17.47
CA SER A 73 10.91 2.15 -16.53
C SER A 73 11.29 3.61 -16.48
N ASN A 74 11.50 4.16 -15.30
CA ASN A 74 11.99 5.54 -15.20
C ASN A 74 13.47 5.69 -15.51
N ALA A 75 14.21 4.60 -15.77
CA ALA A 75 15.60 4.67 -16.23
C ALA A 75 15.75 5.54 -17.50
N CYS A 76 14.76 5.49 -18.40
CA CYS A 76 14.77 6.27 -19.64
C CYS A 76 14.72 7.79 -19.38
N VAL A 77 14.28 8.26 -18.21
CA VAL A 77 14.26 9.69 -17.89
C VAL A 77 15.68 10.26 -17.84
N TYR A 78 16.65 9.44 -17.44
CA TYR A 78 18.05 9.82 -17.23
C TYR A 78 18.97 9.49 -18.42
N GLU A 79 18.43 8.83 -19.45
CA GLU A 79 19.13 8.63 -20.72
C GLU A 79 18.87 9.83 -21.64
N GLU A 80 19.93 10.33 -22.29
CA GLU A 80 19.85 11.49 -23.20
C GLU A 80 19.10 11.17 -24.51
N SER A 81 19.02 9.89 -24.88
CA SER A 81 18.42 9.41 -26.13
C SER A 81 16.92 9.05 -26.03
N ALA A 82 16.32 9.15 -24.85
CA ALA A 82 14.94 8.73 -24.64
C ALA A 82 13.93 9.72 -25.23
N ASP A 83 12.93 9.19 -25.94
CA ASP A 83 11.85 10.00 -26.51
C ASP A 83 11.00 10.66 -25.40
N SER A 84 10.57 11.88 -25.69
CA SER A 84 9.64 12.69 -24.88
C SER A 84 8.37 11.93 -24.50
N ALA A 85 7.84 11.09 -25.41
CA ALA A 85 6.66 10.28 -25.15
C ALA A 85 6.87 9.27 -24.02
N SER A 86 8.04 8.63 -23.96
CA SER A 86 8.40 7.69 -22.89
C SER A 86 8.47 8.38 -21.53
N LYS A 87 9.05 9.60 -21.47
CA LYS A 87 9.13 10.38 -20.23
C LYS A 87 7.74 10.78 -19.72
N ILE A 88 6.83 11.15 -20.62
CA ILE A 88 5.44 11.46 -20.29
C ILE A 88 4.71 10.21 -19.77
N ALA A 89 4.87 9.07 -20.44
CA ALA A 89 4.27 7.80 -20.03
C ALA A 89 4.71 7.37 -18.63
N VAL A 90 6.00 7.52 -18.30
CA VAL A 90 6.55 7.23 -16.96
C VAL A 90 5.87 8.08 -15.88
N GLY A 91 5.77 9.40 -16.08
CA GLY A 91 5.10 10.30 -15.12
C GLY A 91 3.58 10.11 -15.03
N ALA A 92 2.97 9.62 -16.11
CA ALA A 92 1.57 9.21 -16.12
C ALA A 92 1.34 7.88 -15.39
N ALA A 93 2.33 6.98 -15.38
CA ALA A 93 2.23 5.67 -14.76
C ALA A 93 2.42 5.69 -13.24
N ILE A 94 3.44 6.39 -12.73
CA ILE A 94 3.75 6.44 -11.29
C ILE A 94 4.16 7.86 -10.92
N LYS A 95 3.50 8.41 -9.90
CA LYS A 95 3.94 9.66 -9.27
C LYS A 95 5.00 9.34 -8.22
N THR A 96 6.22 9.85 -8.41
CA THR A 96 7.32 9.75 -7.45
C THR A 96 7.40 11.03 -6.60
N SER A 97 7.83 10.87 -5.35
CA SER A 97 8.18 11.98 -4.45
C SER A 97 9.37 11.53 -3.61
N CYS A 98 10.43 12.33 -3.63
CA CYS A 98 11.73 12.02 -3.06
C CYS A 98 12.39 13.29 -2.48
N VAL A 99 13.47 13.10 -1.72
CA VAL A 99 14.30 14.20 -1.22
C VAL A 99 15.18 14.69 -2.36
N ALA A 100 15.20 16.00 -2.64
CA ALA A 100 15.93 16.54 -3.79
C ALA A 100 17.46 16.48 -3.63
N ALA A 101 17.97 16.72 -2.41
CA ALA A 101 19.39 16.72 -2.11
C ALA A 101 19.67 16.42 -0.64
N ILE A 102 20.81 15.80 -0.36
CA ILE A 102 21.36 15.60 0.98
C ILE A 102 22.89 15.74 0.96
N GLU A 103 23.46 16.08 2.10
CA GLU A 103 24.89 15.95 2.35
C GLU A 103 25.13 14.77 3.30
N LEU A 104 26.04 13.89 2.90
CA LEU A 104 26.47 12.74 3.69
C LEU A 104 27.93 12.96 4.10
N ALA A 105 28.14 13.16 5.40
CA ALA A 105 29.48 13.25 5.97
C ALA A 105 30.26 11.92 5.80
N GLU A 106 31.57 11.97 6.03
CA GLU A 106 32.43 10.77 6.03
C GLU A 106 31.90 9.72 7.03
N GLN A 107 31.82 8.46 6.61
CA GLN A 107 31.33 7.32 7.41
C GLN A 107 29.92 7.52 8.02
N ALA A 108 29.11 8.41 7.45
CA ALA A 108 27.77 8.69 7.93
C ALA A 108 26.71 7.86 7.19
N GLU A 109 25.61 7.61 7.89
CA GLU A 109 24.42 6.98 7.32
C GLU A 109 23.23 7.94 7.38
N GLN A 110 22.40 7.92 6.34
CA GLN A 110 21.16 8.69 6.29
C GLN A 110 20.05 7.85 5.69
N THR A 111 18.93 7.77 6.41
CA THR A 111 17.70 7.15 5.88
C THR A 111 16.90 8.18 5.09
N LEU A 112 16.52 7.80 3.88
CA LEU A 112 15.67 8.55 2.96
C LEU A 112 14.31 7.87 2.82
N HIS A 113 13.27 8.70 2.72
CA HIS A 113 11.91 8.25 2.53
C HIS A 113 11.46 8.60 1.11
N PHE A 114 11.06 7.57 0.37
CA PHE A 114 10.51 7.68 -0.97
C PHE A 114 9.02 7.36 -0.93
N LYS A 115 8.25 8.05 -1.77
CA LYS A 115 6.82 7.83 -1.90
C LYS A 115 6.47 7.63 -3.38
N LEU A 116 5.94 6.46 -3.69
CA LEU A 116 5.46 6.10 -5.02
C LEU A 116 3.93 6.02 -4.98
N THR A 117 3.25 6.71 -5.88
CA THR A 117 1.79 6.56 -6.05
C THR A 117 1.52 6.01 -7.44
N PRO A 118 1.29 4.68 -7.58
CA PRO A 118 1.00 4.06 -8.86
C PRO A 118 -0.36 4.50 -9.38
N LYS A 119 -0.46 4.76 -10.68
CA LYS A 119 -1.70 5.10 -11.38
C LYS A 119 -2.15 4.00 -12.34
N LEU A 120 -1.31 2.99 -12.57
CA LEU A 120 -1.60 1.82 -13.40
C LEU A 120 -1.44 0.54 -12.57
N THR A 121 -2.02 -0.55 -13.07
CA THR A 121 -1.93 -1.90 -12.48
C THR A 121 -0.79 -2.70 -13.11
N GLY A 122 -0.44 -3.83 -12.50
CA GLY A 122 0.63 -4.71 -12.97
C GLY A 122 1.63 -5.09 -11.87
N ARG A 123 2.90 -5.25 -12.24
CA ARG A 123 4.00 -5.63 -11.35
C ARG A 123 5.07 -4.55 -11.31
N LEU A 124 5.20 -3.89 -10.17
CA LEU A 124 6.20 -2.87 -9.89
C LEU A 124 7.43 -3.49 -9.24
N ASN A 125 8.60 -3.30 -9.84
CA ASN A 125 9.89 -3.71 -9.28
C ASN A 125 10.67 -2.46 -8.90
N VAL A 126 11.06 -2.36 -7.63
CA VAL A 126 11.96 -1.33 -7.13
C VAL A 126 13.38 -1.83 -7.28
N LEU A 127 14.17 -1.15 -8.12
CA LEU A 127 15.48 -1.63 -8.57
C LEU A 127 16.63 -1.00 -7.80
N GLY A 128 16.50 0.25 -7.35
CA GLY A 128 17.62 0.97 -6.75
C GLY A 128 17.36 2.44 -6.50
N VAL A 129 18.45 3.18 -6.27
CA VAL A 129 18.48 4.64 -6.18
C VAL A 129 19.36 5.19 -7.28
N ILE A 130 18.96 6.31 -7.87
CA ILE A 130 19.76 7.10 -8.80
C ILE A 130 19.95 8.49 -8.22
N CYS A 131 21.14 9.06 -8.35
CA CYS A 131 21.44 10.41 -7.89
C CYS A 131 22.69 10.94 -8.57
N ARG A 132 22.87 12.25 -8.58
CA ARG A 132 24.16 12.87 -8.84
C ARG A 132 24.97 12.91 -7.57
N VAL A 133 26.21 12.47 -7.67
CA VAL A 133 27.19 12.44 -6.58
C VAL A 133 28.26 13.47 -6.88
N ALA A 134 28.54 14.35 -5.93
CA ALA A 134 29.68 15.25 -5.96
C ALA A 134 30.46 15.16 -4.65
N ALA A 135 31.77 15.41 -4.69
CA ALA A 135 32.54 15.56 -3.47
C ALA A 135 32.15 16.89 -2.80
N SER A 136 31.99 16.92 -1.48
CA SER A 136 31.67 18.18 -0.78
C SER A 136 32.74 19.26 -0.98
N ALA A 137 33.98 18.86 -1.27
CA ALA A 137 35.09 19.77 -1.57
C ALA A 137 35.05 20.36 -2.99
N ASP A 138 34.37 19.70 -3.94
CA ASP A 138 34.22 20.16 -5.32
C ASP A 138 32.81 19.82 -5.85
N PRO A 139 31.82 20.68 -5.58
CA PRO A 139 30.44 20.44 -5.98
C PRO A 139 30.20 20.63 -7.50
N VAL A 140 31.18 21.17 -8.24
CA VAL A 140 31.03 21.45 -9.68
C VAL A 140 31.20 20.16 -10.49
N ALA A 141 32.09 19.27 -10.04
CA ALA A 141 32.31 17.97 -10.64
C ALA A 141 31.31 16.93 -10.11
N SER A 142 30.11 16.90 -10.68
CA SER A 142 29.08 15.89 -10.34
C SER A 142 29.02 14.74 -11.34
N LEU A 143 28.80 13.53 -10.84
CA LEU A 143 28.63 12.30 -11.63
C LEU A 143 27.25 11.70 -11.38
N LEU A 144 26.57 11.26 -12.44
CA LEU A 144 25.35 10.48 -12.29
C LEU A 144 25.71 9.06 -11.85
N GLY A 145 25.24 8.65 -10.68
CA GLY A 145 25.47 7.34 -10.09
C GLY A 145 24.16 6.58 -9.89
N THR A 146 24.24 5.25 -10.00
CA THR A 146 23.13 4.35 -9.69
C THR A 146 23.59 3.32 -8.65
N LEU A 147 22.71 3.03 -7.69
CA LEU A 147 22.90 2.01 -6.67
C LEU A 147 21.73 1.03 -6.76
N GLN A 148 21.99 -0.17 -7.28
CA GLN A 148 20.98 -1.21 -7.38
C GLN A 148 20.83 -1.97 -6.06
N PHE A 149 19.60 -2.33 -5.72
CA PHE A 149 19.32 -3.19 -4.58
C PHE A 149 19.63 -4.64 -4.92
N GLU A 150 20.30 -5.34 -4.00
CA GLU A 150 20.55 -6.77 -4.14
C GLU A 150 19.37 -7.58 -3.60
N THR A 151 18.84 -8.47 -4.45
CA THR A 151 17.82 -9.43 -4.02
C THR A 151 18.45 -10.52 -3.15
N GLN A 152 18.11 -10.54 -1.87
CA GLN A 152 18.65 -11.52 -0.93
C GLN A 152 18.09 -12.93 -1.20
N LYS A 153 18.93 -13.95 -1.02
CA LYS A 153 18.52 -15.36 -1.08
C LYS A 153 18.02 -15.80 0.30
N ILE A 154 16.82 -16.33 0.35
CA ILE A 154 16.19 -16.85 1.57
C ILE A 154 16.31 -18.37 1.58
N ARG A 155 16.83 -18.93 2.69
CA ARG A 155 16.80 -20.37 2.97
C ARG A 155 15.60 -20.66 3.89
N PRO A 156 14.55 -21.35 3.41
CA PRO A 156 13.39 -21.65 4.25
C PRO A 156 13.75 -22.68 5.34
N ASN A 157 13.23 -22.48 6.55
CA ASN A 157 13.54 -23.32 7.73
C ASN A 157 13.13 -24.80 7.57
N ASN A 158 12.21 -25.11 6.64
CA ASN A 158 11.73 -26.47 6.37
C ASN A 158 12.56 -27.23 5.31
N ALA A 159 13.74 -26.71 4.91
CA ALA A 159 14.58 -27.27 3.87
C ALA A 159 15.38 -28.52 4.30
N LYS A 160 14.73 -29.55 4.84
CA LYS A 160 15.38 -30.85 5.05
C LYS A 160 15.61 -31.64 3.76
N GLN A 161 14.99 -31.28 2.62
CA GLN A 161 15.11 -32.06 1.37
C GLN A 161 15.05 -31.28 0.04
N SER A 162 15.05 -29.93 0.04
CA SER A 162 15.02 -29.15 -1.21
C SER A 162 16.17 -28.17 -1.28
N SER A 163 16.97 -28.27 -2.35
CA SER A 163 18.05 -27.34 -2.73
C SER A 163 17.54 -26.02 -3.32
N GLN A 164 16.22 -25.77 -3.32
CA GLN A 164 15.66 -24.55 -3.88
C GLN A 164 15.96 -23.33 -2.98
N THR A 165 16.88 -22.49 -3.43
CA THR A 165 17.02 -21.12 -2.94
C THR A 165 15.85 -20.29 -3.43
N VAL A 166 15.09 -19.68 -2.53
CA VAL A 166 14.00 -18.75 -2.88
C VAL A 166 14.53 -17.31 -2.77
N LEU A 167 14.04 -16.42 -3.62
CA LEU A 167 14.43 -15.02 -3.64
C LEU A 167 13.51 -14.17 -2.75
N ASP A 168 14.07 -13.12 -2.17
CA ASP A 168 13.33 -12.09 -1.46
C ASP A 168 12.49 -11.25 -2.44
N ASN A 169 11.17 -11.23 -2.24
CA ASN A 169 10.21 -10.56 -3.12
C ASN A 169 9.70 -9.22 -2.58
N ARG A 170 10.29 -8.63 -1.53
CA ARG A 170 9.78 -7.38 -0.91
C ARG A 170 9.74 -6.19 -1.86
N LEU A 171 10.69 -6.13 -2.79
CA LEU A 171 10.82 -5.03 -3.75
C LEU A 171 10.03 -5.27 -5.04
N THR A 172 9.37 -6.42 -5.15
CA THR A 172 8.44 -6.75 -6.23
C THR A 172 7.03 -6.59 -5.69
N ILE A 173 6.28 -5.61 -6.16
CA ILE A 173 4.96 -5.25 -5.63
C ILE A 173 3.92 -5.50 -6.71
N LYS A 174 2.87 -6.26 -6.37
CA LYS A 174 1.71 -6.44 -7.23
C LYS A 174 0.75 -5.27 -7.06
N LEU A 175 0.54 -4.51 -8.14
CA LEU A 175 -0.39 -3.41 -8.21
C LEU A 175 -1.75 -3.90 -8.67
N ILE A 176 -2.74 -3.80 -7.78
CA ILE A 176 -4.12 -4.20 -8.08
C ILE A 176 -5.00 -2.96 -8.34
N PRO A 177 -6.14 -3.14 -9.04
CA PRO A 177 -7.12 -2.07 -9.22
C PRO A 177 -7.59 -1.48 -7.89
N GLN A 178 -8.16 -0.28 -7.96
CA GLN A 178 -8.79 0.38 -6.82
C GLN A 178 -9.79 -0.55 -6.13
N LEU A 179 -9.71 -0.60 -4.80
CA LEU A 179 -10.59 -1.42 -4.00
C LEU A 179 -11.88 -0.68 -3.64
N PRO A 180 -13.01 -1.38 -3.49
CA PRO A 180 -14.22 -0.80 -2.93
C PRO A 180 -13.98 -0.34 -1.49
N ALA A 181 -14.58 0.78 -1.09
CA ALA A 181 -14.47 1.31 0.26
C ALA A 181 -15.86 1.51 0.85
N MET A 182 -16.35 0.51 1.58
CA MET A 182 -17.68 0.55 2.18
C MET A 182 -17.65 1.22 3.56
N ASN A 183 -18.49 2.24 3.74
CA ASN A 183 -18.83 2.80 5.03
C ASN A 183 -20.20 2.28 5.46
N VAL A 184 -20.31 1.82 6.70
CA VAL A 184 -21.55 1.30 7.28
C VAL A 184 -21.90 2.16 8.48
N SER A 185 -23.15 2.62 8.54
CA SER A 185 -23.69 3.37 9.66
C SER A 185 -25.06 2.83 10.06
N PHE A 186 -25.41 3.02 11.33
CA PHE A 186 -26.66 2.56 11.92
C PHE A 186 -27.42 3.76 12.45
N SER A 187 -28.76 3.71 12.39
CA SER A 187 -29.58 4.62 13.18
C SER A 187 -29.26 4.46 14.68
N PRO A 188 -29.47 5.50 15.51
CA PRO A 188 -29.26 5.40 16.95
C PRO A 188 -30.02 4.22 17.55
N VAL A 189 -29.31 3.34 18.27
CA VAL A 189 -29.90 2.19 18.97
C VAL A 189 -29.94 2.50 20.47
N PRO A 190 -31.09 2.35 21.14
CA PRO A 190 -31.18 2.56 22.59
C PRO A 190 -30.25 1.62 23.36
N SER A 191 -29.64 2.13 24.43
CA SER A 191 -28.76 1.34 25.31
C SER A 191 -29.51 0.45 26.29
N ARG A 192 -30.84 0.60 26.38
CA ARG A 192 -31.75 -0.19 27.22
C ARG A 192 -32.99 -0.52 26.42
N LEU A 193 -33.40 -1.78 26.49
CA LEU A 193 -34.61 -2.32 25.88
C LEU A 193 -35.43 -3.02 26.94
N LEU A 194 -36.75 -2.95 26.82
CA LEU A 194 -37.65 -3.78 27.61
C LEU A 194 -37.63 -5.23 27.08
N ALA A 195 -37.93 -6.20 27.94
CA ALA A 195 -38.01 -7.59 27.54
C ALA A 195 -39.12 -7.76 26.47
N GLY A 196 -38.75 -8.32 25.31
CA GLY A 196 -39.66 -8.50 24.18
C GLY A 196 -39.82 -7.30 23.25
N GLU A 197 -39.14 -6.18 23.53
CA GLU A 197 -39.18 -4.99 22.67
C GLU A 197 -38.42 -5.22 21.36
N ILE A 198 -39.05 -4.88 20.23
CA ILE A 198 -38.46 -4.94 18.89
C ILE A 198 -38.28 -3.51 18.40
N ILE A 199 -37.04 -3.12 18.10
CA ILE A 199 -36.71 -1.76 17.64
C ILE A 199 -36.29 -1.77 16.17
N PRO A 200 -36.87 -0.90 15.33
CA PRO A 200 -36.41 -0.72 13.97
C PRO A 200 -35.03 -0.05 13.96
N VAL A 201 -34.08 -0.67 13.27
CA VAL A 201 -32.74 -0.11 13.05
C VAL A 201 -32.51 0.03 11.56
N SER A 202 -32.23 1.25 11.10
CA SER A 202 -31.85 1.50 9.72
C SER A 202 -30.34 1.32 9.57
N VAL A 203 -29.93 0.48 8.62
CA VAL A 203 -28.52 0.32 8.22
C VAL A 203 -28.31 1.07 6.92
N THR A 204 -27.39 2.04 6.92
CA THR A 204 -26.99 2.77 5.71
C THR A 204 -25.60 2.33 5.28
N LEU A 205 -25.52 1.77 4.07
CA LEU A 205 -24.27 1.37 3.43
C LEU A 205 -23.93 2.40 2.36
N ARG A 206 -22.74 3.00 2.45
CA ARG A 206 -22.27 3.99 1.48
C ARG A 206 -20.94 3.55 0.90
N ASN A 207 -20.88 3.40 -0.42
CA ASN A 207 -19.61 3.27 -1.11
C ASN A 207 -18.90 4.63 -1.12
N LEU A 208 -17.75 4.71 -0.47
CA LEU A 208 -16.83 5.85 -0.51
C LEU A 208 -15.72 5.65 -1.55
N GLY A 209 -15.61 4.44 -2.12
CA GLY A 209 -14.62 4.07 -3.12
C GLY A 209 -15.09 4.36 -4.54
N ILE A 210 -14.16 4.25 -5.48
CA ILE A 210 -14.42 4.41 -6.92
C ILE A 210 -14.90 3.08 -7.53
N ALA A 211 -14.44 1.95 -6.99
CA ALA A 211 -14.87 0.63 -7.44
C ALA A 211 -16.26 0.27 -6.92
N PRO A 212 -17.13 -0.34 -7.73
CA PRO A 212 -18.46 -0.78 -7.29
C PRO A 212 -18.34 -1.86 -6.20
N ILE A 213 -19.35 -1.91 -5.33
CA ILE A 213 -19.52 -2.98 -4.36
C ILE A 213 -20.66 -3.85 -4.85
N GLU A 214 -20.34 -5.11 -5.15
CA GLU A 214 -21.30 -6.14 -5.53
C GLU A 214 -21.40 -7.18 -4.41
N GLU A 215 -22.50 -7.93 -4.41
CA GLU A 215 -22.71 -9.06 -3.49
C GLU A 215 -22.55 -8.72 -2.00
N ILE A 216 -23.39 -7.81 -1.51
CA ILE A 216 -23.41 -7.47 -0.08
C ILE A 216 -24.17 -8.56 0.69
N TYR A 217 -23.43 -9.34 1.47
CA TYR A 217 -23.99 -10.35 2.37
C TYR A 217 -24.10 -9.80 3.80
N LEU A 218 -25.22 -10.06 4.47
CA LEU A 218 -25.40 -9.79 5.89
C LEU A 218 -25.17 -11.08 6.70
N GLY A 219 -24.14 -11.08 7.54
CA GLY A 219 -23.89 -12.15 8.51
C GLY A 219 -24.47 -11.78 9.88
N CYS A 220 -25.11 -12.75 10.55
CA CYS A 220 -25.60 -12.60 11.92
C CYS A 220 -25.37 -13.89 12.71
N ASP A 221 -24.67 -13.80 13.83
CA ASP A 221 -24.38 -14.96 14.71
C ASP A 221 -25.64 -15.47 15.41
N ASN A 222 -26.67 -14.64 15.57
CA ASN A 222 -27.93 -15.00 16.20
C ASN A 222 -29.12 -14.53 15.35
N PRO A 223 -29.49 -15.27 14.29
CA PRO A 223 -30.51 -14.84 13.33
C PRO A 223 -31.89 -14.66 13.96
N ARG A 224 -32.15 -15.28 15.13
CA ARG A 224 -33.42 -15.12 15.86
C ARG A 224 -33.61 -13.71 16.46
N CYS A 225 -32.53 -12.93 16.56
CA CYS A 225 -32.57 -11.58 17.11
C CYS A 225 -32.73 -10.49 16.04
N ILE A 226 -32.80 -10.85 14.76
CA ILE A 226 -32.91 -9.89 13.65
C ILE A 226 -34.10 -10.30 12.78
N SER A 227 -34.84 -9.30 12.32
CA SER A 227 -35.80 -9.46 11.23
C SER A 227 -35.52 -8.40 10.17
N LEU A 228 -35.39 -8.84 8.94
CA LEU A 228 -35.17 -7.97 7.79
C LEU A 228 -36.54 -7.60 7.22
N LEU A 229 -36.83 -6.31 7.22
CA LEU A 229 -38.03 -5.75 6.62
C LEU A 229 -37.60 -4.98 5.38
N ASP A 230 -38.17 -5.33 4.23
CA ASP A 230 -38.03 -4.50 3.03
C ASP A 230 -38.86 -3.22 3.20
N GLN A 231 -38.51 -2.11 2.54
CA GLN A 231 -39.16 -0.80 2.73
C GLN A 231 -40.68 -0.81 2.48
N HIS A 232 -41.19 -1.82 1.76
CA HIS A 232 -42.61 -2.02 1.49
C HIS A 232 -43.30 -3.08 2.37
N SER A 233 -42.59 -3.68 3.32
CA SER A 233 -43.11 -4.75 4.19
C SER A 233 -43.60 -4.18 5.52
N GLN A 234 -44.91 -4.23 5.78
CA GLN A 234 -45.42 -3.99 7.13
C GLN A 234 -44.92 -5.09 8.08
N MET A 235 -44.56 -4.71 9.31
CA MET A 235 -44.09 -5.64 10.32
C MET A 235 -45.19 -6.70 10.57
N PRO A 236 -44.90 -8.00 10.47
CA PRO A 236 -45.91 -9.04 10.66
C PRO A 236 -46.51 -8.95 12.07
N LEU A 237 -47.84 -8.86 12.16
CA LEU A 237 -48.57 -8.81 13.44
C LEU A 237 -48.26 -10.00 14.37
N ALA A 238 -47.78 -11.14 13.84
CA ALA A 238 -47.35 -12.30 14.62
C ALA A 238 -46.13 -12.02 15.52
N MET A 239 -45.27 -11.07 15.14
CA MET A 239 -44.09 -10.67 15.93
C MET A 239 -44.47 -9.74 17.11
N MET A 240 -45.70 -9.19 17.10
CA MET A 240 -46.25 -8.36 18.18
C MET A 240 -46.90 -9.21 19.30
N SER A 241 -46.96 -10.53 19.14
CA SER A 241 -47.63 -11.46 20.06
C SER A 241 -46.67 -12.56 20.54
N CYS A 242 -45.54 -12.18 21.13
CA CYS A 242 -44.86 -13.05 22.09
C CYS A 242 -45.29 -12.60 23.50
N LYS A 243 -46.22 -13.34 24.09
CA LYS A 243 -46.46 -13.34 25.54
C LYS A 243 -45.41 -14.20 26.23
#